data_AF-A0A662G2J1-F1
#
_entry.id   AF-A0A662G2J1-F1
#
_cell.length_a   1.000
_cell.length_b   1.000
_cell.length_c   1.000
_cell.angle_alpha   90.00
_cell.angle_beta   90.00
_cell.angle_gamma   90.00
#
_symmetry.space_group_name_H-M   'P 1'
#
loop_
_entity.id
_entity.type
_entity.pdbx_description
1 polymer ?
#
loop_
_entity_poly.entity_id
_entity_poly.type
_entity_poly.pdbx_seq_one_letter_code
_entity_poly.pdbx_strand_id
1 'polypeptide(L)'
;MPGKESLVPRIVFYVYAISTIIPCCMTIVSLIPTLFDISIYLKPISTALSIFGVLLLTYIFYIALNYIRLHKLRFSDFINRSEIVVSDKISEIDASSFRAILEIMGNRIRRIPRRTSPIFIAPLVSVLYIIGHVTVELASRYVLEITPEAFLEFPLSSEALMEFVMYTTTMSIGSILLLVSVILCIYILHILNRDLYELESIEDEMISTLRPLASKIGLKLPYREVNIAKRNTILYAILYIVTLGLFGVYWVYRVAIRDPEEHVKEDYKVYSELPKILAITPQ
;
A
#
# COMPACT_ATOMS: atom_id res chain seq x y z
N MET A 1 -1.25 -14.60 -21.80
CA MET A 1 -2.64 -14.41 -21.29
C MET A 1 -2.59 -13.68 -19.94
N PRO A 2 -2.77 -12.36 -19.87
CA PRO A 2 -2.57 -11.60 -18.63
C PRO A 2 -3.90 -11.28 -17.93
N GLY A 3 -4.69 -12.30 -17.59
CA GLY A 3 -6.01 -12.11 -16.94
C GLY A 3 -6.39 -13.15 -15.88
N LYS A 4 -5.51 -14.12 -15.60
CA LYS A 4 -5.79 -15.20 -14.63
C LYS A 4 -4.93 -15.17 -13.38
N GLU A 5 -3.82 -14.45 -13.39
CA GLU A 5 -2.90 -14.40 -12.25
C GLU A 5 -3.19 -13.15 -11.42
N SER A 6 -3.53 -13.37 -10.15
CA SER A 6 -3.67 -12.33 -9.14
C SER A 6 -2.38 -11.52 -9.06
N LEU A 7 -2.48 -10.19 -8.98
CA LEU A 7 -1.31 -9.30 -8.88
C LEU A 7 -0.45 -9.69 -7.66
N VAL A 8 -1.10 -10.02 -6.55
CA VAL A 8 -0.49 -10.58 -5.36
C VAL A 8 -1.09 -11.99 -5.15
N PRO A 9 -0.28 -13.06 -5.09
CA PRO A 9 -0.82 -14.40 -4.84
C PRO A 9 -1.62 -14.42 -3.54
N ARG A 10 -2.85 -14.95 -3.57
CA ARG A 10 -3.74 -14.98 -2.39
C ARG A 10 -3.09 -15.64 -1.17
N ILE A 11 -2.25 -16.66 -1.41
CA ILE A 11 -1.50 -17.33 -0.34
C ILE A 11 -0.57 -16.37 0.41
N VAL A 12 0.07 -15.43 -0.28
CA VAL A 12 0.95 -14.41 0.33
C VAL A 12 0.14 -13.54 1.28
N PHE A 13 -1.07 -13.12 0.87
CA PHE A 13 -1.95 -12.35 1.75
C PHE A 13 -2.43 -13.14 2.97
N TYR A 14 -2.84 -14.40 2.79
CA TYR A 14 -3.28 -15.22 3.93
C TYR A 14 -2.16 -15.45 4.93
N VAL A 15 -0.95 -15.73 4.45
CA VAL A 15 0.24 -15.88 5.31
C VAL A 15 0.54 -14.55 6.03
N TYR A 16 0.48 -13.41 5.33
CA TYR A 16 0.60 -12.09 5.95
C TYR A 16 -0.44 -11.86 7.05
N ALA A 17 -1.72 -12.14 6.77
CA ALA A 17 -2.80 -11.96 7.73
C ALA A 17 -2.59 -12.83 8.97
N ILE A 18 -2.27 -14.12 8.79
CA ILE A 18 -1.99 -15.05 9.89
C ILE A 18 -0.78 -14.56 10.72
N SER A 19 0.30 -14.16 10.05
CA SER A 19 1.52 -13.65 10.71
C SER A 19 1.32 -12.32 11.43
N THR A 20 0.22 -11.61 11.17
CA THR A 20 -0.16 -10.37 11.88
C THR A 20 -1.13 -10.66 13.03
N ILE A 21 -2.12 -11.51 12.78
CA ILE A 21 -3.19 -11.82 13.75
C ILE A 21 -2.64 -12.67 14.91
N ILE A 22 -1.83 -13.71 14.62
CA ILE A 22 -1.32 -14.60 15.66
C ILE A 22 -0.47 -13.84 16.70
N PRO A 23 0.53 -13.01 16.32
CA PRO A 23 1.25 -12.20 17.29
C PRO A 23 0.37 -11.25 18.09
N CYS A 24 -0.63 -10.62 17.45
CA CYS A 24 -1.59 -9.77 18.14
C CYS A 24 -2.36 -10.55 19.22
N CYS A 25 -2.86 -11.74 18.88
CA CYS A 25 -3.51 -12.62 19.85
C CYS A 25 -2.56 -13.06 20.97
N MET A 26 -1.31 -13.41 20.66
CA MET A 26 -0.30 -13.79 21.65
C MET A 26 -0.01 -12.63 22.61
N THR A 27 0.09 -11.39 22.12
CA THR A 27 0.27 -10.20 22.94
C THR A 27 -0.91 -10.00 23.89
N ILE A 28 -2.15 -10.15 23.42
CA ILE A 28 -3.35 -10.07 24.27
C ILE A 28 -3.33 -11.16 25.34
N VAL A 29 -2.97 -12.40 24.98
CA VAL A 29 -2.89 -13.52 25.94
C VAL A 29 -1.81 -13.26 27.00
N SER A 30 -0.68 -12.64 26.62
CA SER A 30 0.40 -12.32 27.56
C SER A 30 0.01 -11.28 28.63
N LEU A 31 -1.08 -10.53 28.43
CA LEU A 31 -1.64 -9.62 29.43
C LEU A 31 -2.42 -10.34 30.54
N ILE A 32 -2.68 -11.65 30.40
CA ILE A 32 -3.43 -12.46 31.37
C ILE A 32 -2.43 -13.12 32.35
N PRO A 33 -2.38 -12.71 33.63
CA PRO A 33 -1.33 -13.15 34.57
C PRO A 33 -1.31 -14.67 34.82
N THR A 34 -2.45 -15.35 34.67
CA THR A 34 -2.57 -16.80 34.92
C THR A 34 -1.95 -17.66 33.82
N LEU A 35 -1.52 -17.08 32.70
CA LEU A 35 -0.91 -17.77 31.57
C LEU A 35 0.58 -17.42 31.37
N PHE A 36 1.20 -16.82 32.40
CA PHE A 36 2.55 -16.23 32.32
C PHE A 36 3.64 -17.26 31.97
N ASP A 37 3.57 -18.49 32.45
CA ASP A 37 4.60 -19.52 32.18
C ASP A 37 4.64 -19.96 30.70
N ILE A 38 3.50 -19.89 29.99
CA ILE A 38 3.45 -20.21 28.56
C ILE A 38 4.04 -19.06 27.73
N SER A 39 4.01 -17.82 28.24
CA SER A 39 4.42 -16.61 27.51
C SER A 39 5.90 -16.61 27.10
N ILE A 40 6.77 -17.24 27.90
CA ILE A 40 8.22 -17.31 27.65
C ILE A 40 8.52 -18.02 26.33
N TYR A 41 7.80 -19.11 26.03
CA TYR A 41 7.98 -19.88 24.80
C TYR A 41 7.27 -19.25 23.59
N LEU A 42 6.20 -18.48 23.82
CA LEU A 42 5.45 -17.83 22.75
C LEU A 42 6.13 -16.57 22.24
N LYS A 43 6.94 -15.88 23.06
CA LYS A 43 7.56 -14.60 22.71
C LYS A 43 8.48 -14.70 21.47
N PRO A 44 9.44 -15.64 21.36
CA PRO A 44 10.27 -15.78 20.16
C PRO A 44 9.47 -16.09 18.89
N ILE A 45 8.43 -16.93 19.02
CA ILE A 45 7.54 -17.28 17.90
C ILE A 45 6.77 -16.04 17.43
N SER A 46 6.21 -15.27 18.37
CA SER A 46 5.50 -14.02 18.10
C SER A 46 6.41 -13.00 17.39
N THR A 47 7.65 -12.84 17.85
CA THR A 47 8.65 -11.98 17.20
C THR A 47 8.99 -12.43 15.78
N ALA A 48 9.27 -13.73 15.59
CA ALA A 48 9.59 -14.28 14.28
C ALA A 48 8.44 -14.10 13.28
N LEU A 49 7.20 -14.38 13.72
CA LEU A 49 5.99 -14.16 12.92
C LEU A 49 5.79 -12.69 12.59
N SER A 50 6.02 -11.78 13.53
CA SER A 50 5.85 -10.34 13.31
C SER A 50 6.86 -9.80 12.29
N ILE A 51 8.14 -10.20 12.40
CA ILE A 51 9.18 -9.84 11.43
C ILE A 51 8.82 -10.39 10.04
N PHE A 52 8.43 -11.66 9.98
CA PHE A 52 8.04 -12.30 8.72
C PHE A 52 6.81 -11.61 8.08
N GLY A 53 5.80 -11.27 8.88
CA GLY A 53 4.63 -10.54 8.42
C GLY A 53 4.97 -9.17 7.84
N VAL A 54 5.91 -8.45 8.45
CA VAL A 54 6.37 -7.15 7.93
C VAL A 54 7.17 -7.30 6.62
N LEU A 55 7.96 -8.37 6.46
CA LEU A 55 8.63 -8.66 5.19
C LEU A 55 7.61 -8.96 4.07
N LEU A 56 6.56 -9.74 4.37
CA LEU A 56 5.46 -9.98 3.43
C LEU A 56 4.71 -8.68 3.10
N LEU A 57 4.48 -7.82 4.09
CA LEU A 57 3.86 -6.52 3.88
C LEU A 57 4.70 -5.64 2.96
N THR A 58 6.03 -5.59 3.17
CA THR A 58 6.97 -4.90 2.27
C THR A 58 6.86 -5.43 0.85
N TYR A 59 6.78 -6.75 0.65
CA TYR A 59 6.62 -7.35 -0.67
C TYR A 59 5.28 -6.96 -1.33
N ILE A 60 4.17 -7.01 -0.58
CA ILE A 60 2.84 -6.57 -1.06
C ILE A 60 2.89 -5.10 -1.48
N PHE A 61 3.46 -4.23 -0.65
CA PHE A 61 3.61 -2.81 -0.97
C PHE A 61 4.48 -2.57 -2.19
N TYR A 62 5.58 -3.30 -2.33
CA TYR A 62 6.45 -3.20 -3.51
C TYR A 62 5.67 -3.51 -4.79
N ILE A 63 4.91 -4.61 -4.83
CA ILE A 63 4.11 -5.00 -5.99
C ILE A 63 3.06 -3.94 -6.30
N ALA A 64 2.27 -3.53 -5.30
CA ALA A 64 1.16 -2.59 -5.48
C ALA A 64 1.66 -1.22 -5.97
N LEU A 65 2.73 -0.69 -5.36
CA LEU A 65 3.33 0.59 -5.77
C LEU A 65 3.95 0.50 -7.17
N ASN A 66 4.61 -0.62 -7.49
CA ASN A 66 5.19 -0.82 -8.81
C ASN A 66 4.10 -0.95 -9.89
N TYR A 67 2.98 -1.60 -9.58
CA TYR A 67 1.81 -1.66 -10.45
C TYR A 67 1.29 -0.26 -10.79
N ILE A 68 0.99 0.58 -9.78
CA ILE A 68 0.48 1.94 -10.02
C ILE A 68 1.49 2.76 -10.83
N ARG A 69 2.79 2.66 -10.51
CA ARG A 69 3.86 3.33 -11.26
C ARG A 69 3.86 2.93 -12.74
N LEU A 70 3.83 1.63 -13.03
CA LEU A 70 3.84 1.11 -14.40
C LEU A 70 2.54 1.41 -15.13
N HIS A 71 1.40 1.33 -14.45
CA HIS A 71 0.11 1.66 -15.02
C HIS A 71 0.03 3.14 -15.41
N LYS A 72 0.44 4.06 -14.54
CA LYS A 72 0.58 5.49 -14.88
C LYS A 72 1.48 5.74 -16.10
N LEU A 73 2.64 5.07 -16.18
CA LEU A 73 3.55 5.23 -17.32
C LEU A 73 2.91 4.72 -18.62
N ARG A 74 2.29 3.54 -18.58
CA ARG A 74 1.59 2.97 -19.74
C ARG A 74 0.41 3.83 -20.17
N PHE A 75 -0.36 4.36 -19.22
CA PHE A 75 -1.49 5.21 -19.53
C PHE A 75 -1.02 6.55 -20.12
N SER A 76 0.04 7.15 -19.56
CA SER A 76 0.63 8.34 -20.16
C SER A 76 1.16 8.11 -21.57
N ASP A 77 1.83 6.99 -21.82
CA ASP A 77 2.30 6.61 -23.17
C ASP A 77 1.11 6.43 -24.13
N PHE A 78 0.07 5.73 -23.67
CA PHE A 78 -1.16 5.52 -24.42
C PHE A 78 -1.81 6.84 -24.82
N ILE A 79 -2.00 7.78 -23.88
CA ILE A 79 -2.58 9.10 -24.18
C ILE A 79 -1.73 9.86 -25.21
N ASN A 80 -0.40 9.86 -25.06
CA ASN A 80 0.49 10.59 -25.96
C ASN A 80 0.52 10.01 -27.39
N ARG A 81 0.21 8.72 -27.55
CA ARG A 81 0.23 8.01 -28.84
C ARG A 81 -1.15 7.83 -29.46
N SER A 82 -2.20 8.15 -28.71
CA SER A 82 -3.57 7.97 -29.16
C SER A 82 -3.97 9.09 -30.10
N GLU A 83 -4.30 8.74 -31.33
CA GLU A 83 -4.97 9.63 -32.27
C GLU A 83 -6.32 9.02 -32.67
N ILE A 84 -7.34 9.87 -32.86
CA ILE A 84 -8.60 9.39 -33.44
C ILE A 84 -8.39 9.00 -34.89
N VAL A 85 -8.92 7.84 -35.27
CA VAL A 85 -9.08 7.47 -36.67
C VAL A 85 -10.17 8.34 -37.27
N VAL A 86 -9.79 9.32 -38.10
CA VAL A 86 -10.75 10.11 -38.87
C VAL A 86 -11.41 9.19 -39.90
N SER A 87 -12.74 9.22 -39.96
CA SER A 87 -13.56 8.45 -40.91
C SER A 87 -14.72 9.29 -41.38
N ASP A 88 -15.45 8.85 -42.41
CA ASP A 88 -16.63 9.56 -42.94
C ASP A 88 -17.70 9.87 -41.88
N LYS A 89 -17.65 9.18 -40.73
CA LYS A 89 -18.60 9.32 -39.61
C LYS A 89 -18.09 10.22 -38.47
N ILE A 90 -16.82 10.62 -38.49
CA ILE A 90 -16.18 11.45 -37.46
C ILE A 90 -15.66 12.71 -38.11
N SER A 91 -16.24 13.87 -37.76
CA SER A 91 -15.83 15.16 -38.30
C SER A 91 -14.45 15.57 -37.78
N GLU A 92 -13.73 16.43 -38.52
CA GLU A 92 -12.48 17.03 -38.02
C GLU A 92 -12.69 17.85 -36.73
N ILE A 93 -13.88 18.42 -36.54
CA ILE A 93 -14.27 19.15 -35.34
C ILE A 93 -14.34 18.19 -34.14
N ASP A 94 -14.92 17.00 -34.32
CA ASP A 94 -14.97 15.96 -33.29
C ASP A 94 -13.55 15.48 -32.94
N ALA A 95 -12.71 15.26 -33.96
CA ALA A 95 -11.34 14.80 -33.78
C ALA A 95 -10.45 15.83 -33.06
N SER A 96 -10.58 17.12 -33.41
CA SER A 96 -9.84 18.20 -32.75
C SER A 96 -10.29 18.42 -31.30
N SER A 97 -11.60 18.36 -31.03
CA SER A 97 -12.15 18.45 -29.67
C SER A 97 -11.61 17.33 -28.78
N PHE A 98 -11.55 16.11 -29.30
CA PHE A 98 -10.99 14.98 -28.55
C PHE A 98 -9.48 15.12 -28.32
N ARG A 99 -8.70 15.59 -29.31
CA ARG A 99 -7.26 15.86 -29.11
C ARG A 99 -7.02 16.85 -27.97
N ALA A 100 -7.82 17.92 -27.90
CA ALA A 100 -7.74 18.87 -26.79
C ALA A 100 -8.05 18.20 -25.43
N ILE A 101 -9.03 17.30 -25.40
CA ILE A 101 -9.35 16.53 -24.18
C ILE A 101 -8.21 15.58 -23.79
N LEU A 102 -7.61 14.86 -24.75
CA LEU A 102 -6.45 14.01 -24.47
C LEU A 102 -5.27 14.83 -23.94
N GLU A 103 -5.04 16.04 -24.44
CA GLU A 103 -4.01 16.93 -23.93
C GLU A 103 -4.28 17.35 -22.47
N ILE A 104 -5.53 17.70 -22.15
CA ILE A 104 -5.96 18.00 -20.78
C ILE A 104 -5.75 16.79 -19.87
N MET A 105 -6.11 15.59 -20.33
CA MET A 105 -5.91 14.34 -19.58
C MET A 105 -4.43 14.03 -19.37
N GLY A 106 -3.59 14.16 -20.41
CA GLY A 106 -2.14 14.01 -20.31
C GLY A 106 -1.53 15.01 -19.31
N ASN A 107 -2.03 16.24 -19.28
CA ASN A 107 -1.66 17.23 -18.26
C ASN A 107 -2.06 16.80 -16.85
N ARG A 108 -3.24 16.24 -16.65
CA ARG A 108 -3.69 15.71 -15.35
C ARG A 108 -2.84 14.52 -14.89
N ILE A 109 -2.53 13.57 -15.77
CA ILE A 109 -1.65 12.42 -15.46
C ILE A 109 -0.27 12.91 -15.03
N ARG A 110 0.26 13.95 -15.69
CA ARG A 110 1.54 14.58 -15.32
C ARG A 110 1.51 15.26 -13.95
N ARG A 111 0.36 15.77 -13.50
CA ARG A 111 0.18 16.37 -12.17
C ARG A 111 0.12 15.35 -11.04
N ILE A 112 -0.20 14.09 -11.33
CA ILE A 112 -0.07 13.02 -10.33
C ILE A 112 1.40 12.99 -9.90
N PRO A 113 1.72 13.07 -8.59
CA PRO A 113 3.11 13.15 -8.14
C PRO A 113 3.96 11.99 -8.66
N ARG A 114 5.22 12.28 -9.02
CA ARG A 114 6.23 11.22 -9.20
C ARG A 114 6.70 10.80 -7.82
N ARG A 115 6.14 9.71 -7.30
CA ARG A 115 6.52 9.17 -6.00
C ARG A 115 7.89 8.50 -6.08
N THR A 116 8.58 8.45 -4.93
CA THR A 116 9.83 7.71 -4.76
C THR A 116 9.67 6.27 -5.22
N SER A 117 10.75 5.69 -5.75
CA SER A 117 10.70 4.35 -6.33
C SER A 117 10.23 3.31 -5.29
N PRO A 118 9.33 2.38 -5.67
CA PRO A 118 8.88 1.30 -4.80
C PRO A 118 10.03 0.53 -4.14
N ILE A 119 11.18 0.44 -4.84
CA ILE A 119 12.38 -0.25 -4.38
C ILE A 119 13.03 0.38 -3.13
N PHE A 120 12.76 1.66 -2.85
CA PHE A 120 13.29 2.34 -1.66
C PHE A 120 12.25 2.39 -0.56
N ILE A 121 11.02 2.80 -0.89
CA ILE A 121 10.01 3.08 0.14
C ILE A 121 9.46 1.82 0.81
N ALA A 122 9.27 0.71 0.06
CA ALA A 122 8.71 -0.51 0.62
C ALA A 122 9.71 -1.26 1.53
N PRO A 123 11.00 -1.41 1.17
CA PRO A 123 11.99 -2.01 2.08
C PRO A 123 12.28 -1.13 3.30
N LEU A 124 12.16 0.20 3.19
CA LEU A 124 12.37 1.09 4.32
C LEU A 124 11.41 0.77 5.48
N VAL A 125 10.18 0.33 5.20
CA VAL A 125 9.21 -0.12 6.22
C VAL A 125 9.79 -1.26 7.07
N SER A 126 10.28 -2.33 6.42
CA SER A 126 10.80 -3.51 7.11
C SER A 126 12.13 -3.25 7.79
N VAL A 127 13.02 -2.45 7.18
CA VAL A 127 14.28 -2.06 7.80
C VAL A 127 14.04 -1.30 9.10
N LEU A 128 13.18 -0.26 9.07
CA LEU A 128 12.86 0.52 10.27
C LEU A 128 12.16 -0.34 11.33
N TYR A 129 11.24 -1.22 10.92
CA TYR A 129 10.54 -2.11 11.82
C TYR A 129 11.49 -3.09 12.51
N ILE A 130 12.34 -3.79 11.74
CA ILE A 130 13.25 -4.82 12.27
C ILE A 130 14.27 -4.18 13.20
N ILE A 131 14.91 -3.08 12.80
CA ILE A 131 15.87 -2.37 13.65
C ILE A 131 15.18 -1.89 14.93
N GLY A 132 14.01 -1.24 14.81
CA GLY A 132 13.24 -0.76 15.95
C GLY A 132 12.86 -1.89 16.91
N HIS A 133 12.33 -2.99 16.38
CA HIS A 133 11.89 -4.14 17.16
C HIS A 133 13.07 -4.82 17.87
N VAL A 134 14.18 -5.08 17.17
CA VAL A 134 15.38 -5.69 17.77
C VAL A 134 15.95 -4.78 18.87
N THR A 135 16.00 -3.46 18.62
CA THR A 135 16.49 -2.47 19.59
C THR A 135 15.65 -2.47 20.86
N VAL A 136 14.32 -2.42 20.74
CA VAL A 136 13.40 -2.45 21.88
C VAL A 136 13.51 -3.77 22.64
N GLU A 137 13.49 -4.90 21.93
CA GLU A 137 13.54 -6.23 22.54
C GLU A 137 14.83 -6.43 23.33
N LEU A 138 15.99 -6.10 22.74
CA LEU A 138 17.28 -6.22 23.42
C LEU A 138 17.35 -5.34 24.66
N ALA A 139 17.05 -4.05 24.53
CA ALA A 139 17.16 -3.11 25.64
C ALA A 139 16.12 -3.39 26.75
N SER A 140 14.94 -3.91 26.41
CA SER A 140 13.91 -4.27 27.41
C SER A 140 14.34 -5.41 28.35
N ARG A 141 15.12 -6.37 27.85
CA ARG A 141 15.63 -7.48 28.68
C ARG A 141 16.55 -6.97 29.78
N TYR A 142 17.48 -6.10 29.43
CA TYR A 142 18.41 -5.48 30.37
C TYR A 142 17.71 -4.57 31.38
N VAL A 143 16.70 -3.80 30.96
CA VAL A 143 15.92 -2.98 31.92
C VAL A 143 15.20 -3.86 32.94
N LEU A 144 14.58 -4.96 32.50
CA LEU A 144 13.84 -5.84 33.41
C LEU A 144 14.76 -6.56 34.41
N GLU A 145 15.97 -6.95 34.00
CA GLU A 145 16.97 -7.56 34.88
C GLU A 145 17.44 -6.61 36.01
N ILE A 146 17.43 -5.30 35.77
CA ILE A 146 17.85 -4.28 36.76
C ILE A 146 16.74 -3.96 37.79
N THR A 147 15.48 -4.35 37.56
CA THR A 147 14.33 -3.67 38.21
C THR A 147 13.94 -4.04 39.65
N PRO A 148 14.07 -5.28 40.18
CA PRO A 148 13.55 -5.53 41.54
C PRO A 148 14.53 -5.16 42.66
N GLU A 149 15.81 -5.52 42.51
CA GLU A 149 16.78 -5.47 43.61
C GLU A 149 17.56 -4.13 43.61
N ALA A 150 17.94 -3.61 42.45
CA ALA A 150 18.69 -2.36 42.34
C ALA A 150 17.89 -1.10 42.72
N PHE A 151 16.55 -1.16 42.62
CA PHE A 151 15.68 -0.06 43.07
C PHE A 151 15.45 -0.05 44.59
N LEU A 152 15.70 -1.17 45.28
CA LEU A 152 15.64 -1.25 46.74
C LEU A 152 16.90 -0.70 47.41
N GLU A 153 18.04 -0.72 46.72
CA GLU A 153 19.31 -0.12 47.17
C GLU A 153 19.42 1.38 46.84
N PHE A 154 18.35 2.14 47.07
CA PHE A 154 18.38 3.58 46.81
C PHE A 154 19.29 4.30 47.83
N PRO A 155 20.27 5.13 47.39
CA PRO A 155 20.51 5.59 46.02
C PRO A 155 21.29 4.60 45.14
N LEU A 156 20.84 4.43 43.89
CA LEU A 156 21.55 3.69 42.84
C LEU A 156 23.00 4.18 42.70
N SER A 157 23.92 3.26 42.46
CA SER A 157 25.30 3.60 42.09
C SER A 157 25.32 4.42 40.79
N SER A 158 26.32 5.28 40.61
CA SER A 158 26.48 6.08 39.39
C SER A 158 26.58 5.22 38.12
N GLU A 159 27.11 4.00 38.25
CA GLU A 159 27.21 3.01 37.19
C GLU A 159 25.84 2.43 36.82
N ALA A 160 25.06 1.96 37.80
CA ALA A 160 23.72 1.44 37.58
C ALA A 160 22.76 2.50 37.00
N LEU A 161 22.90 3.76 37.44
CA LEU A 161 22.16 4.88 36.89
C LEU A 161 22.51 5.12 35.40
N MET A 162 23.80 5.06 35.05
CA MET A 162 24.25 5.24 33.67
C MET A 162 23.73 4.12 32.76
N GLU A 163 23.81 2.86 33.21
CA GLU A 163 23.28 1.71 32.47
C GLU A 163 21.77 1.84 32.24
N PHE A 164 21.00 2.16 33.29
CA PHE A 164 19.56 2.39 33.17
C PHE A 164 19.23 3.48 32.15
N VAL A 165 19.92 4.62 32.19
CA VAL A 165 19.73 5.73 31.22
C VAL A 165 20.08 5.27 29.79
N MET A 166 21.16 4.51 29.60
CA MET A 166 21.57 4.00 28.30
C MET A 166 20.53 3.05 27.71
N TYR A 167 20.03 2.08 28.49
CA TYR A 167 19.04 1.13 27.99
C TYR A 167 17.67 1.78 27.72
N THR A 168 17.20 2.67 28.60
CA THR A 168 15.94 3.40 28.39
C THR A 168 16.01 4.34 27.17
N THR A 169 17.16 4.99 26.95
CA THR A 169 17.40 5.79 25.74
C THR A 169 17.38 4.91 24.49
N THR A 170 18.03 3.75 24.54
CA THR A 170 18.05 2.78 23.44
C THR A 170 16.64 2.27 23.12
N MET A 171 15.85 1.90 24.12
CA MET A 171 14.43 1.53 23.95
C MET A 171 13.62 2.66 23.32
N SER A 172 13.87 3.91 23.72
CA SER A 172 13.16 5.08 23.17
C SER A 172 13.47 5.28 21.68
N ILE A 173 14.74 5.14 21.29
CA ILE A 173 15.16 5.19 19.88
C ILE A 173 14.47 4.08 19.07
N GLY A 174 14.49 2.84 19.58
CA GLY A 174 13.83 1.72 18.92
C GLY A 174 12.32 1.94 18.75
N SER A 175 11.66 2.50 19.77
CA SER A 175 10.23 2.85 19.74
C SER A 175 9.91 3.91 18.69
N ILE A 176 10.77 4.92 18.53
CA ILE A 176 10.63 5.93 17.48
C ILE A 176 10.75 5.30 16.09
N LEU A 177 11.70 4.38 15.87
CA LEU A 177 11.84 3.69 14.58
C LEU A 177 10.60 2.86 14.24
N LEU A 178 10.01 2.17 15.22
CA LEU A 178 8.74 1.45 15.05
C LEU A 178 7.60 2.40 14.68
N LEU A 179 7.49 3.54 15.37
CA LEU A 179 6.48 4.56 15.05
C LEU A 179 6.64 5.12 13.63
N VAL A 180 7.87 5.41 13.20
CA VAL A 180 8.15 5.86 11.84
C VAL A 180 7.78 4.79 10.81
N SER A 181 8.04 3.52 11.09
CA SER A 181 7.61 2.41 10.22
C SER A 181 6.08 2.35 10.06
N VAL A 182 5.32 2.52 11.16
CA VAL A 182 3.85 2.58 11.12
C VAL A 182 3.35 3.78 10.29
N ILE A 183 3.92 4.97 10.51
CA ILE A 183 3.59 6.16 9.72
C ILE A 183 3.87 5.93 8.23
N LEU A 184 4.97 5.28 7.91
CA LEU A 184 5.35 4.95 6.53
C LEU A 184 4.36 3.96 5.89
N CYS A 185 3.88 2.94 6.62
CA CYS A 185 2.82 2.04 6.16
C CYS A 185 1.53 2.81 5.82
N ILE A 186 1.08 3.70 6.71
CA ILE A 186 -0.11 4.53 6.49
C ILE A 186 0.07 5.42 5.26
N TYR A 187 1.27 6.01 5.10
CA TYR A 187 1.60 6.84 3.94
C TYR A 187 1.58 6.06 2.63
N ILE A 188 2.14 4.83 2.59
CA ILE A 188 2.08 3.97 1.40
C ILE A 188 0.63 3.63 1.05
N LEU A 189 -0.18 3.24 2.03
CA LEU A 189 -1.61 2.95 1.82
C LEU A 189 -2.40 4.18 1.34
N HIS A 190 -2.05 5.38 1.82
CA HIS A 190 -2.60 6.63 1.31
C HIS A 190 -2.28 6.83 -0.18
N ILE A 191 -1.01 6.67 -0.56
CA ILE A 191 -0.56 6.79 -1.96
C ILE A 191 -1.31 5.80 -2.84
N LEU A 192 -1.34 4.53 -2.44
CA LEU A 192 -1.96 3.46 -3.23
C LEU A 192 -3.42 3.78 -3.55
N ASN A 193 -4.21 4.18 -2.54
CA ASN A 193 -5.62 4.52 -2.74
C ASN A 193 -5.78 5.81 -3.54
N ARG A 194 -5.01 6.87 -3.23
CA ARG A 194 -5.16 8.18 -3.87
C ARG A 194 -4.75 8.16 -5.34
N ASP A 195 -3.59 7.60 -5.64
CA ASP A 195 -3.02 7.63 -6.99
C ASP A 195 -3.80 6.70 -7.92
N LEU A 196 -4.27 5.54 -7.45
CA LEU A 196 -5.14 4.66 -8.24
C LEU A 196 -6.51 5.31 -8.52
N TYR A 197 -7.14 5.91 -7.49
CA TYR A 197 -8.40 6.62 -7.67
C TYR A 197 -8.29 7.78 -8.68
N GLU A 198 -7.22 8.56 -8.62
CA GLU A 198 -7.03 9.68 -9.56
C GLU A 198 -6.82 9.17 -10.99
N LEU A 199 -6.04 8.10 -11.18
CA LEU A 199 -5.83 7.49 -12.49
C LEU A 199 -7.14 6.98 -13.09
N GLU A 200 -7.91 6.22 -12.32
CA GLU A 200 -9.22 5.73 -12.76
C GLU A 200 -10.16 6.89 -13.11
N SER A 201 -10.20 7.96 -12.31
CA SER A 201 -11.06 9.11 -12.61
C SER A 201 -10.73 9.79 -13.95
N ILE A 202 -9.44 9.77 -14.35
CA ILE A 202 -9.01 10.31 -15.64
C ILE A 202 -9.40 9.35 -16.77
N GLU A 203 -9.25 8.04 -16.55
CA GLU A 203 -9.67 7.00 -17.51
C GLU A 203 -11.18 7.02 -17.74
N ASP A 204 -11.98 7.15 -16.69
CA ASP A 204 -13.43 7.24 -16.78
C ASP A 204 -13.88 8.47 -17.58
N GLU A 205 -13.23 9.61 -17.36
CA GLU A 205 -13.48 10.82 -18.13
C GLU A 205 -13.13 10.60 -19.62
N MET A 206 -12.01 9.93 -19.91
CA MET A 206 -11.61 9.57 -21.27
C MET A 206 -12.65 8.67 -21.94
N ILE A 207 -13.07 7.61 -21.26
CA ILE A 207 -14.06 6.65 -21.76
C ILE A 207 -15.41 7.34 -21.97
N SER A 208 -15.82 8.22 -21.05
CA SER A 208 -17.06 8.98 -21.18
C SER A 208 -17.06 9.90 -22.40
N THR A 209 -15.91 10.50 -22.70
CA THR A 209 -15.70 11.35 -23.88
C THR A 209 -15.69 10.54 -25.17
N LEU A 210 -15.11 9.33 -25.14
CA LEU A 210 -15.05 8.44 -26.29
C LEU A 210 -16.40 7.80 -26.64
N ARG A 211 -17.31 7.66 -25.66
CA ARG A 211 -18.56 6.93 -25.84
C ARG A 211 -19.48 7.50 -26.94
N PRO A 212 -19.70 8.82 -27.05
CA PRO A 212 -20.43 9.42 -28.19
C PRO A 212 -19.73 9.22 -29.53
N LEU A 213 -18.39 9.17 -29.57
CA LEU A 213 -17.63 8.95 -30.80
C LEU A 213 -17.71 7.49 -31.24
N ALA A 214 -17.59 6.57 -30.29
CA ALA A 214 -17.76 5.14 -30.51
C ALA A 214 -19.16 4.83 -31.06
N SER A 215 -20.21 5.47 -30.53
CA SER A 215 -21.57 5.23 -30.99
C SER A 215 -21.81 5.70 -32.43
N LYS A 216 -21.19 6.83 -32.85
CA LYS A 216 -21.23 7.29 -34.25
C LYS A 216 -20.71 6.24 -35.24
N ILE A 217 -19.68 5.48 -34.84
CA ILE A 217 -19.11 4.40 -35.68
C ILE A 217 -19.73 3.02 -35.42
N GLY A 218 -20.79 2.93 -34.60
CA GLY A 218 -21.52 1.70 -34.33
C GLY A 218 -20.89 0.80 -33.26
N LEU A 219 -19.90 1.29 -32.51
CA LEU A 219 -19.27 0.59 -31.40
C LEU A 219 -19.95 0.94 -30.08
N LYS A 220 -19.99 -0.03 -29.16
CA LYS A 220 -20.48 0.15 -27.79
C LYS A 220 -19.34 -0.08 -26.82
N LEU A 221 -18.82 0.99 -26.23
CA LEU A 221 -17.84 0.87 -25.15
C LEU A 221 -18.52 0.29 -23.90
N PRO A 222 -17.90 -0.68 -23.22
CA PRO A 222 -18.45 -1.23 -21.99
C PRO A 222 -18.55 -0.15 -20.91
N TYR A 223 -19.44 -0.36 -19.95
CA TYR A 223 -19.45 0.40 -18.70
C TYR A 223 -18.58 -0.34 -17.70
N ARG A 224 -17.82 0.41 -16.88
CA ARG A 224 -17.14 -0.20 -15.73
C ARG A 224 -18.18 -0.67 -14.72
N GLU A 225 -18.00 -1.89 -14.24
CA GLU A 225 -18.89 -2.49 -13.22
C GLU A 225 -18.41 -2.20 -11.80
N VAL A 226 -17.12 -1.94 -11.65
CA VAL A 226 -16.45 -1.69 -10.37
C VAL A 226 -15.65 -0.41 -10.48
N ASN A 227 -15.83 0.48 -9.50
CA ASN A 227 -15.06 1.71 -9.37
C ASN A 227 -14.28 1.68 -8.06
N ILE A 228 -13.06 2.18 -8.07
CA ILE A 228 -12.22 2.37 -6.89
C ILE A 228 -12.82 3.50 -6.05
N ALA A 229 -13.13 3.18 -4.79
CA ALA A 229 -13.73 4.15 -3.88
C ALA A 229 -12.68 5.15 -3.36
N LYS A 230 -13.05 6.43 -3.30
CA LYS A 230 -12.26 7.47 -2.61
C LYS A 230 -12.34 7.28 -1.09
N ARG A 231 -11.44 6.47 -0.53
CA ARG A 231 -11.39 6.21 0.92
C ARG A 231 -10.72 7.36 1.70
N ASN A 232 -11.30 7.68 2.85
CA ASN A 232 -10.73 8.67 3.77
C ASN A 232 -9.59 8.04 4.59
N THR A 233 -8.35 8.43 4.28
CA THR A 233 -7.14 7.94 4.96
C THR A 233 -7.14 8.24 6.46
N ILE A 234 -7.66 9.40 6.89
CA ILE A 234 -7.69 9.77 8.31
C ILE A 234 -8.62 8.83 9.08
N LEU A 235 -9.82 8.57 8.54
CA LEU A 235 -10.75 7.61 9.12
C LEU A 235 -10.11 6.22 9.25
N TYR A 236 -9.40 5.78 8.20
CA TYR A 236 -8.76 4.46 8.19
C TYR A 236 -7.57 4.39 9.17
N ALA A 237 -6.82 5.50 9.35
CA ALA A 237 -5.78 5.61 10.37
C ALA A 237 -6.38 5.57 11.79
N ILE A 238 -7.52 6.23 12.03
CA ILE A 238 -8.23 6.15 13.31
C ILE A 238 -8.69 4.71 13.57
N LEU A 239 -9.28 4.03 12.59
CA LEU A 239 -9.68 2.63 12.72
C LEU A 239 -8.48 1.71 12.99
N TYR A 240 -7.34 1.97 12.34
CA TYR A 240 -6.09 1.25 12.61
C TYR A 240 -5.66 1.39 14.07
N ILE A 241 -5.68 2.60 14.63
CA ILE A 241 -5.30 2.85 16.03
C ILE A 241 -6.31 2.23 17.00
N VAL A 242 -7.61 2.45 16.80
CA VAL A 242 -8.68 1.97 17.71
C VAL A 242 -8.74 0.44 17.74
N THR A 243 -8.36 -0.24 16.65
CA THR A 243 -8.30 -1.71 16.57
C THR A 243 -6.92 -2.28 16.92
N LEU A 244 -6.01 -1.46 17.46
CA LEU A 244 -4.64 -1.86 17.80
C LEU A 244 -3.89 -2.51 16.62
N GLY A 245 -4.14 -2.02 15.42
CA GLY A 245 -3.51 -2.46 14.18
C GLY A 245 -4.23 -3.57 13.42
N LEU A 246 -5.26 -4.23 13.99
CA LEU A 246 -5.96 -5.33 13.32
C LEU A 246 -6.69 -4.89 12.05
N PHE A 247 -7.25 -3.68 12.02
CA PHE A 247 -7.85 -3.11 10.81
C PHE A 247 -6.83 -2.95 9.67
N GLY A 248 -5.53 -2.92 9.97
CA GLY A 248 -4.46 -2.87 8.98
C GLY A 248 -4.52 -4.04 7.98
N VAL A 249 -4.91 -5.24 8.43
CA VAL A 249 -5.04 -6.42 7.55
C VAL A 249 -6.12 -6.18 6.48
N TYR A 250 -7.28 -5.66 6.89
CA TYR A 250 -8.35 -5.30 5.95
C TYR A 250 -7.91 -4.16 5.02
N TRP A 251 -7.24 -3.13 5.56
CA TRP A 251 -6.80 -1.99 4.77
C TRP A 251 -5.83 -2.42 3.66
N VAL A 252 -4.83 -3.24 4.00
CA VAL A 252 -3.88 -3.82 3.03
C VAL A 252 -4.61 -4.66 2.00
N TYR A 253 -5.52 -5.55 2.43
CA TYR A 253 -6.32 -6.37 1.52
C TYR A 253 -7.07 -5.53 0.49
N ARG A 254 -7.78 -4.49 0.93
CA ARG A 254 -8.57 -3.66 0.03
C ARG A 254 -7.70 -2.84 -0.91
N VAL A 255 -6.76 -2.08 -0.37
CA VAL A 255 -6.06 -1.04 -1.12
C VAL A 255 -4.85 -1.57 -1.89
N ALA A 256 -4.09 -2.52 -1.34
CA ALA A 256 -2.88 -3.01 -1.98
C ALA A 256 -3.10 -4.23 -2.87
N ILE A 257 -4.24 -4.93 -2.72
CA ILE A 257 -4.51 -6.20 -3.42
C ILE A 257 -5.77 -6.09 -4.25
N ARG A 258 -6.92 -5.95 -3.60
CA ARG A 258 -8.22 -6.07 -4.25
C ARG A 258 -8.48 -4.96 -5.28
N ASP A 259 -8.22 -3.71 -4.91
CA ASP A 259 -8.45 -2.56 -5.79
C ASP A 259 -7.60 -2.63 -7.07
N PRO A 260 -6.26 -2.83 -7.02
CA PRO A 260 -5.47 -3.07 -8.24
C PRO A 260 -5.98 -4.25 -9.09
N GLU A 261 -6.40 -5.34 -8.47
CA GLU A 261 -6.91 -6.51 -9.21
C GLU A 261 -8.24 -6.24 -9.91
N GLU A 262 -9.16 -5.53 -9.25
CA GLU A 262 -10.43 -5.13 -9.83
C GLU A 262 -10.20 -4.14 -10.98
N HIS A 263 -9.31 -3.15 -10.79
CA HIS A 263 -8.93 -2.19 -11.84
C HIS A 263 -8.35 -2.88 -13.08
N VAL A 264 -7.43 -3.84 -12.93
CA VAL A 264 -6.88 -4.59 -14.08
C VAL A 264 -7.95 -5.33 -14.88
N LYS A 265 -8.97 -5.89 -14.21
CA LYS A 265 -10.05 -6.62 -14.88
C LYS A 265 -10.94 -5.67 -15.68
N GLU A 266 -11.26 -4.51 -15.11
CA GLU A 266 -12.06 -3.50 -15.79
C GLU A 266 -11.27 -2.88 -16.96
N ASP A 267 -9.99 -2.60 -16.78
CA ASP A 267 -9.10 -2.16 -17.85
C ASP A 267 -9.11 -3.15 -19.02
N TYR A 268 -8.97 -4.45 -18.76
CA TYR A 268 -8.97 -5.43 -19.85
C TYR A 268 -10.24 -5.37 -20.71
N LYS A 269 -11.41 -5.18 -20.09
CA LYS A 269 -12.71 -5.06 -20.79
C LYS A 269 -12.75 -3.79 -21.66
N VAL A 270 -12.24 -2.67 -21.15
CA VAL A 270 -12.29 -1.37 -21.84
C VAL A 270 -11.22 -1.28 -22.93
N TYR A 271 -9.96 -1.57 -22.58
CA TYR A 271 -8.81 -1.43 -23.48
C TYR A 271 -8.84 -2.41 -24.65
N SER A 272 -9.63 -3.50 -24.61
CA SER A 272 -9.83 -4.37 -25.78
C SER A 272 -10.64 -3.70 -26.90
N GLU A 273 -11.45 -2.69 -26.57
CA GLU A 273 -12.31 -1.99 -27.54
C GLU A 273 -11.69 -0.69 -28.06
N LEU A 274 -10.78 -0.06 -27.29
CA LEU A 274 -10.15 1.22 -27.64
C LEU A 274 -9.40 1.22 -28.98
N PRO A 275 -8.64 0.19 -29.38
CA PRO A 275 -7.93 0.16 -30.66
C PRO A 275 -8.85 0.20 -31.89
N LYS A 276 -10.16 -0.07 -31.72
CA LYS A 276 -11.14 0.03 -32.81
C LYS A 276 -11.55 1.47 -33.12
N ILE A 277 -11.25 2.40 -32.21
CA ILE A 277 -11.61 3.83 -32.28
C ILE A 277 -10.35 4.69 -32.46
N LEU A 278 -9.24 4.28 -31.84
CA LEU A 278 -7.99 5.03 -31.80
C LEU A 278 -6.94 4.34 -32.66
N ALA A 279 -6.27 5.12 -33.52
CA ALA A 279 -5.01 4.74 -34.09
C ALA A 279 -3.92 4.92 -33.02
N ILE A 280 -3.12 3.88 -32.82
CA ILE A 280 -1.93 3.94 -31.99
C ILE A 280 -0.74 3.97 -32.96
N THR A 281 -0.04 5.09 -33.03
CA THR A 281 1.15 5.23 -33.88
C THR A 281 2.26 4.28 -33.40
N PRO A 282 2.80 3.39 -34.27
CA PRO A 282 3.98 2.59 -33.94
C PRO A 282 5.23 3.49 -33.86
N GLN A 283 6.19 3.10 -33.02
CA GLN A 283 7.52 3.72 -32.93
C GLN A 283 8.41 3.27 -34.09
#